data_AF-A0A1F9XAX9-F1
#
_entry.id   AF-A0A1F9XAX9-F1
#
_cell.length_a   1.000
_cell.length_b   1.000
_cell.length_c   1.000
_cell.angle_alpha   90.00
_cell.angle_beta   90.00
_cell.angle_gamma   90.00
#
_symmetry.space_group_name_H-M   'P 1'
#
loop_
_entity.id
_entity.type
_entity.pdbx_description
1 polymer ?
#
loop_
_entity_poly.entity_id
_entity_poly.type
_entity_poly.pdbx_seq_one_letter_code
_entity_poly.pdbx_strand_id
1 'polypeptide(L)'
;MFQVKPFESKTLSWWFHEREKIDLDPIYQRRGGIWSKKDKAYLIDSILNGFDIPKIYIADFTYTSPPGRDKKKYYAVIDGKQRFEAIFDFFSGKLALDAEFSYFDDPSLRLGDMTYKDLKDQQPKLASRFEVFNLSVMSVITDEDNKINDLFIRLNKSRPLTGSEIRSAMQGLVPKLIKRISQHAFFETKTRFSVKRKQDENAAGKLLLLEFRSGFVDTKGIDLDRFVEEGAKSEAPVADFERVAQRTMKVLDMMDAVFMAEDPLLKTSSSVPLYYWLFRTYAKNHQQCLRDFIEYFEKKRSGNRKGSAYDRELADYDMALRHVNDQGSLVKCYTIFEKRFFEFLRGRNI
;
A
#
# COMPACT_ATOMS: atom_id res chain seq x y z
N MET A 1 17.01 -14.31 19.33
CA MET A 1 17.91 -15.20 18.52
C MET A 1 17.59 -14.98 17.05
N PHE A 2 18.57 -14.98 16.13
CA PHE A 2 18.30 -14.84 14.68
C PHE A 2 18.98 -15.95 13.91
N GLN A 3 18.18 -16.82 13.28
CA GLN A 3 18.65 -17.93 12.48
C GLN A 3 17.86 -18.01 11.18
N VAL A 4 18.57 -18.20 10.06
CA VAL A 4 17.97 -18.51 8.77
C VAL A 4 18.39 -19.93 8.41
N LYS A 5 17.42 -20.84 8.23
CA LYS A 5 17.68 -22.24 7.89
C LYS A 5 16.70 -22.73 6.83
N PRO A 6 17.03 -23.78 6.05
CA PRO A 6 16.05 -24.42 5.18
C PRO A 6 14.82 -24.87 5.99
N PHE A 7 13.63 -24.61 5.47
CA PHE A 7 12.41 -25.22 5.96
C PHE A 7 12.34 -26.68 5.48
N GLU A 8 11.61 -27.54 6.18
CA GLU A 8 11.40 -28.92 5.75
C GLU A 8 10.82 -28.95 4.32
N SER A 9 11.30 -29.85 3.46
CA SER A 9 10.78 -29.92 2.09
C SER A 9 9.29 -30.27 2.10
N LYS A 10 8.47 -29.39 1.54
CA LYS A 10 7.02 -29.58 1.42
C LYS A 10 6.56 -29.30 0.01
N THR A 11 5.57 -30.08 -0.43
CA THR A 11 4.97 -29.99 -1.75
C THR A 11 4.01 -28.80 -1.86
N LEU A 12 3.67 -28.40 -3.09
CA LEU A 12 2.66 -27.36 -3.34
C LEU A 12 1.31 -27.70 -2.69
N SER A 13 0.89 -28.97 -2.77
CA SER A 13 -0.35 -29.42 -2.12
C SER A 13 -0.30 -29.18 -0.62
N TRP A 14 0.81 -29.48 0.06
CA TRP A 14 0.91 -29.23 1.50
C TRP A 14 0.78 -27.75 1.84
N TRP A 15 1.52 -26.87 1.14
CA TRP A 15 1.43 -25.42 1.34
C TRP A 15 0.03 -24.87 1.09
N PHE A 16 -0.68 -25.40 0.10
CA PHE A 16 -2.06 -25.00 -0.17
C PHE A 16 -3.03 -25.42 0.93
N HIS A 17 -2.90 -26.62 1.49
CA HIS A 17 -3.73 -27.05 2.63
C HIS A 17 -3.43 -26.25 3.89
N GLU A 18 -2.16 -25.85 4.08
CA GLU A 18 -1.69 -25.12 5.25
C GLU A 18 -1.73 -23.59 5.11
N ARG A 19 -2.27 -23.08 3.99
CA ARG A 19 -2.30 -21.64 3.67
C ARG A 19 -2.92 -20.78 4.77
N GLU A 20 -3.88 -21.32 5.53
CA GLU A 20 -4.54 -20.60 6.62
C GLU A 20 -3.59 -20.34 7.79
N LYS A 21 -2.50 -21.09 7.93
CA LYS A 21 -1.44 -20.89 8.93
C LYS A 21 -0.40 -19.86 8.52
N ILE A 22 -0.49 -19.34 7.29
CA ILE A 22 0.46 -18.39 6.71
C ILE A 22 -0.19 -17.01 6.71
N ASP A 23 0.51 -16.04 7.28
CA ASP A 23 0.19 -14.63 7.13
C ASP A 23 0.88 -14.09 5.86
N LEU A 24 0.07 -13.81 4.83
CA LEU A 24 0.52 -13.22 3.57
C LEU A 24 0.50 -11.68 3.61
N ASP A 25 -0.08 -11.08 4.65
CA ASP A 25 -0.24 -9.63 4.79
C ASP A 25 0.34 -9.10 6.12
N PRO A 26 1.55 -9.54 6.55
CA PRO A 26 2.15 -8.98 7.75
C PRO A 26 2.43 -7.49 7.55
N ILE A 27 2.55 -6.74 8.65
CA ILE A 27 2.57 -5.27 8.65
C ILE A 27 3.56 -4.66 7.64
N TYR A 28 4.79 -5.19 7.59
CA TYR A 28 5.85 -4.72 6.69
C TYR A 28 5.57 -5.01 5.21
N GLN A 29 4.73 -6.01 4.92
CA GLN A 29 4.45 -6.46 3.56
C GLN A 29 3.57 -5.46 2.81
N ARG A 30 3.78 -5.38 1.50
CA ARG A 30 2.93 -4.61 0.58
C ARG A 30 1.62 -5.35 0.30
N ARG A 31 0.57 -4.62 -0.09
CA ARG A 31 -0.72 -5.23 -0.43
C ARG A 31 -0.56 -6.16 -1.64
N GLY A 32 -1.41 -7.19 -1.72
CA GLY A 32 -1.39 -8.17 -2.81
C GLY A 32 -1.71 -7.58 -4.20
N GLY A 33 -1.62 -8.43 -5.23
CA GLY A 33 -2.01 -8.07 -6.59
C GLY A 33 -1.01 -7.17 -7.33
N ILE A 34 0.28 -7.41 -7.10
CA ILE A 34 1.40 -6.72 -7.77
C ILE A 34 1.80 -7.43 -9.05
N TRP A 35 1.73 -8.75 -9.08
CA TRP A 35 1.82 -9.53 -10.30
C TRP A 35 0.51 -9.45 -11.07
N SER A 36 0.63 -9.23 -12.38
CA SER A 36 -0.50 -9.37 -13.31
C SER A 36 -0.93 -10.84 -13.40
N LYS A 37 -2.10 -11.11 -13.99
CA LYS A 37 -2.52 -12.51 -14.25
C LYS A 37 -1.49 -13.26 -15.10
N LYS A 38 -0.89 -12.58 -16.10
CA LYS A 38 0.16 -13.14 -16.95
C LYS A 38 1.42 -13.48 -16.15
N ASP A 39 1.87 -12.59 -15.26
CA ASP A 39 3.03 -12.86 -14.39
C ASP A 39 2.78 -14.05 -13.46
N LYS A 40 1.55 -14.16 -12.90
CA LYS A 40 1.16 -15.30 -12.07
C LYS A 40 1.13 -16.59 -12.87
N ALA A 41 0.53 -16.58 -14.06
CA ALA A 41 0.45 -17.75 -14.94
C ALA A 41 1.85 -18.20 -15.40
N TYR A 42 2.78 -17.27 -15.63
CA TYR A 42 4.16 -17.58 -15.99
C TYR A 42 4.93 -18.32 -14.89
N LEU A 43 4.59 -18.10 -13.60
CA LEU A 43 5.12 -18.94 -12.53
C LEU A 43 4.58 -20.37 -12.61
N ILE A 44 3.29 -20.54 -12.90
CA ILE A 44 2.68 -21.87 -13.04
C ILE A 44 3.29 -22.61 -14.23
N ASP A 45 3.54 -21.90 -15.34
CA ASP A 45 4.31 -22.41 -16.47
C ASP A 45 5.67 -22.95 -16.01
N SER A 46 6.44 -22.12 -15.33
CA SER A 46 7.77 -22.49 -14.83
C SER A 46 7.74 -23.77 -14.00
N ILE A 47 6.75 -23.91 -13.11
CA ILE A 47 6.56 -25.09 -12.27
C ILE A 47 6.23 -26.33 -13.11
N LEU A 48 5.28 -26.23 -14.06
CA LEU A 48 4.86 -27.36 -14.89
C LEU A 48 5.98 -27.84 -15.82
N ASN A 49 6.74 -26.91 -16.39
CA ASN A 49 7.90 -27.17 -17.23
C ASN A 49 9.17 -27.54 -16.43
N GLY A 50 9.10 -27.57 -15.10
CA GLY A 50 10.19 -28.06 -14.24
C GLY A 50 11.36 -27.08 -14.07
N PHE A 51 11.14 -25.79 -14.35
CA PHE A 51 12.11 -24.75 -14.06
C PHE A 51 12.27 -24.52 -12.56
N ASP A 52 13.49 -24.19 -12.14
CA ASP A 52 13.74 -23.72 -10.78
C ASP A 52 13.05 -22.37 -10.55
N ILE A 53 12.53 -22.17 -9.33
CA ILE A 53 11.88 -20.92 -8.94
C ILE A 53 12.58 -20.33 -7.72
N PRO A 54 12.72 -18.99 -7.62
CA PRO A 54 13.50 -18.43 -6.55
C PRO A 54 12.86 -18.70 -5.18
N LYS A 55 13.72 -18.85 -4.18
CA LYS A 55 13.35 -19.26 -2.81
C LYS A 55 12.31 -18.34 -2.18
N ILE A 56 11.46 -18.92 -1.35
CA ILE A 56 10.52 -18.20 -0.49
C ILE A 56 11.15 -18.06 0.90
N TYR A 57 10.98 -16.90 1.53
CA TYR A 57 11.42 -16.67 2.91
C TYR A 57 10.19 -16.45 3.79
N ILE A 58 10.09 -17.22 4.86
CA ILE A 58 9.03 -17.06 5.87
C ILE A 58 9.67 -16.82 7.24
N ALA A 59 9.04 -15.96 8.03
CA ALA A 59 9.28 -15.90 9.46
C ALA A 59 8.50 -17.03 10.12
N ASP A 60 9.16 -17.78 11.00
CA ASP A 60 8.63 -18.99 11.63
C ASP A 60 8.48 -18.78 13.14
N PHE A 61 7.23 -18.80 13.58
CA PHE A 61 6.81 -18.57 14.95
C PHE A 61 6.38 -19.87 15.64
N THR A 62 6.71 -21.05 15.11
CA THR A 62 6.44 -22.29 15.87
C THR A 62 7.34 -22.43 17.10
N TYR A 63 8.46 -21.70 17.13
CA TYR A 63 9.45 -21.72 18.20
C TYR A 63 9.44 -20.47 19.08
N THR A 64 8.69 -19.43 18.68
CA THR A 64 8.63 -18.14 19.35
C THR A 64 7.18 -17.68 19.44
N SER A 65 6.78 -16.97 20.50
CA SER A 65 5.41 -16.44 20.62
C SER A 65 5.44 -14.93 20.78
N PRO A 66 5.66 -14.17 19.69
CA PRO A 66 5.68 -12.71 19.76
C PRO A 66 4.30 -12.18 20.18
N PRO A 67 4.23 -11.22 21.13
CA PRO A 67 2.98 -10.62 21.55
C PRO A 67 2.28 -9.89 20.40
N GLY A 68 0.94 -9.98 20.34
CA GLY A 68 0.12 -9.27 19.35
C GLY A 68 -0.01 -9.94 17.97
N ARG A 69 0.54 -11.15 17.78
CA ARG A 69 0.30 -11.97 16.58
C ARG A 69 -0.91 -12.87 16.73
N ASP A 70 -1.57 -13.16 15.62
CA ASP A 70 -2.63 -14.17 15.56
C ASP A 70 -2.02 -15.55 15.84
N LYS A 71 -2.48 -16.19 16.92
CA LYS A 71 -1.99 -17.51 17.36
C LYS A 71 -2.28 -18.62 16.35
N LYS A 72 -3.14 -18.39 15.35
CA LYS A 72 -3.41 -19.34 14.26
C LYS A 72 -2.43 -19.22 13.10
N LYS A 73 -1.66 -18.12 13.03
CA LYS A 73 -0.66 -17.85 11.99
C LYS A 73 0.74 -18.22 12.48
N TYR A 74 1.17 -19.44 12.15
CA TYR A 74 2.49 -19.95 12.55
C TYR A 74 3.62 -19.39 11.69
N TYR A 75 3.30 -18.93 10.48
CA TYR A 75 4.26 -18.39 9.54
C TYR A 75 3.83 -17.01 9.06
N ALA A 76 4.79 -16.13 8.76
CA ALA A 76 4.53 -14.89 8.03
C ALA A 76 5.48 -14.74 6.85
N VAL A 77 4.96 -14.38 5.68
CA VAL A 77 5.81 -14.25 4.49
C VAL A 77 6.74 -13.04 4.62
N ILE A 78 8.03 -13.26 4.39
CA ILE A 78 9.03 -12.19 4.26
C ILE A 78 9.19 -11.89 2.77
N ASP A 79 9.53 -12.90 1.97
CA ASP A 79 9.65 -12.80 0.53
C ASP A 79 8.93 -13.97 -0.17
N GLY A 80 8.37 -13.70 -1.35
CA GLY A 80 7.63 -14.71 -2.12
C GLY A 80 6.12 -14.69 -1.97
N LYS A 81 5.54 -13.62 -1.40
CA LYS A 81 4.08 -13.43 -1.33
C LYS A 81 3.39 -13.68 -2.67
N GLN A 82 3.90 -13.07 -3.75
CA GLN A 82 3.28 -13.19 -5.07
C GLN A 82 3.37 -14.62 -5.64
N ARG A 83 4.40 -15.39 -5.26
CA ARG A 83 4.53 -16.80 -5.62
C ARG A 83 3.47 -17.65 -4.91
N PHE A 84 3.31 -17.46 -3.60
CA PHE A 84 2.23 -18.12 -2.86
C PHE A 84 0.85 -17.75 -3.41
N GLU A 85 0.58 -16.46 -3.65
CA GLU A 85 -0.68 -16.02 -4.25
C GLU A 85 -0.94 -16.69 -5.60
N ALA A 86 0.04 -16.74 -6.50
CA ALA A 86 -0.12 -17.39 -7.81
C ALA A 86 -0.45 -18.89 -7.67
N ILE A 87 0.29 -19.60 -6.82
CA ILE A 87 0.09 -21.04 -6.58
C ILE A 87 -1.29 -21.30 -5.98
N PHE A 88 -1.70 -20.52 -4.97
CA PHE A 88 -2.99 -20.68 -4.32
C PHE A 88 -4.17 -20.27 -5.22
N ASP A 89 -4.00 -19.23 -6.03
CA ASP A 89 -4.99 -18.81 -7.02
C ASP A 89 -5.18 -19.89 -8.10
N PHE A 90 -4.12 -20.58 -8.52
CA PHE A 90 -4.21 -21.69 -9.47
C PHE A 90 -4.95 -22.89 -8.88
N PHE A 91 -4.56 -23.36 -7.68
CA PHE A 91 -5.26 -24.45 -6.99
C PHE A 91 -6.74 -24.16 -6.76
N SER A 92 -7.09 -22.90 -6.48
CA SER A 92 -8.49 -22.50 -6.23
C SER A 92 -9.28 -22.18 -7.49
N GLY A 93 -8.70 -22.33 -8.69
CA GLY A 93 -9.35 -22.05 -9.97
C GLY A 93 -9.56 -20.56 -10.27
N LYS A 94 -8.93 -19.66 -9.51
CA LYS A 94 -8.96 -18.20 -9.75
C LYS A 94 -7.95 -17.75 -10.80
N LEU A 95 -7.00 -18.62 -11.13
CA LEU A 95 -5.98 -18.43 -12.17
C LEU A 95 -6.03 -19.63 -13.13
N ALA A 96 -5.82 -19.34 -14.40
CA ALA A 96 -5.64 -20.33 -15.46
C ALA A 96 -4.23 -20.20 -16.05
N LEU A 97 -3.81 -21.22 -16.79
CA LEU A 97 -2.61 -21.15 -17.63
C LEU A 97 -2.76 -20.03 -18.68
N ASP A 98 -1.65 -19.41 -19.04
CA ASP A 98 -1.66 -18.40 -20.10
C ASP A 98 -2.10 -19.04 -21.42
N ALA A 99 -2.83 -18.31 -22.26
CA ALA A 99 -3.28 -18.82 -23.55
C ALA A 99 -2.11 -19.26 -24.46
N GLU A 100 -0.93 -18.68 -24.26
CA GLU A 100 0.31 -19.00 -24.99
C GLU A 100 1.13 -20.11 -24.30
N PHE A 101 0.63 -20.72 -23.22
CA PHE A 101 1.34 -21.78 -22.50
C PHE A 101 1.70 -22.96 -23.41
N SER A 102 2.96 -23.39 -23.33
CA SER A 102 3.48 -24.53 -24.07
C SER A 102 4.21 -25.47 -23.12
N TYR A 103 3.80 -26.74 -23.14
CA TYR A 103 4.45 -27.77 -22.35
C TYR A 103 5.60 -28.40 -23.13
N PHE A 104 6.81 -28.35 -22.59
CA PHE A 104 8.00 -28.68 -23.37
C PHE A 104 8.19 -30.16 -23.67
N ASP A 105 7.77 -31.05 -22.76
CA ASP A 105 7.89 -32.48 -23.02
C ASP A 105 6.89 -32.96 -24.09
N ASP A 106 5.78 -32.22 -24.31
CA ASP A 106 4.83 -32.46 -25.38
C ASP A 106 4.15 -31.15 -25.87
N PRO A 107 4.76 -30.44 -26.83
CA PRO A 107 4.23 -29.18 -27.37
C PRO A 107 2.92 -29.32 -28.16
N SER A 108 2.46 -30.55 -28.45
CA SER A 108 1.21 -30.78 -29.17
C SER A 108 -0.02 -30.58 -28.28
N LEU A 109 0.15 -30.67 -26.96
CA LEU A 109 -0.92 -30.46 -25.99
C LEU A 109 -1.33 -28.99 -25.93
N ARG A 110 -2.62 -28.72 -26.15
CA ARG A 110 -3.21 -27.39 -26.01
C ARG A 110 -3.75 -27.22 -24.60
N LEU A 111 -2.91 -26.62 -23.74
CA LEU A 111 -3.20 -26.49 -22.31
C LEU A 111 -3.47 -25.03 -21.87
N GLY A 112 -3.43 -24.08 -22.80
CA GLY A 112 -3.77 -22.69 -22.53
C GLY A 112 -5.19 -22.53 -21.99
N ASP A 113 -5.39 -21.53 -21.14
CA ASP A 113 -6.65 -21.21 -20.45
C ASP A 113 -7.19 -22.30 -19.50
N MET A 114 -6.47 -23.43 -19.32
CA MET A 114 -6.85 -24.46 -18.36
C MET A 114 -6.61 -24.02 -16.92
N THR A 115 -7.60 -24.25 -16.06
CA THR A 115 -7.46 -24.15 -14.61
C THR A 115 -6.83 -25.42 -14.03
N TYR A 116 -6.46 -25.40 -12.74
CA TYR A 116 -6.02 -26.62 -12.04
C TYR A 116 -7.06 -27.76 -12.14
N LYS A 117 -8.37 -27.43 -12.06
CA LYS A 117 -9.43 -28.43 -12.19
C LYS A 117 -9.42 -29.07 -13.58
N ASP A 118 -9.31 -28.26 -14.63
CA ASP A 118 -9.25 -28.76 -16.01
C ASP A 118 -8.03 -29.64 -16.22
N LEU A 119 -6.86 -29.24 -15.70
CA LEU A 119 -5.65 -30.07 -15.74
C LEU A 119 -5.83 -31.39 -15.01
N LYS A 120 -6.50 -31.39 -13.85
CA LYS A 120 -6.73 -32.61 -13.07
C LYS A 120 -7.65 -33.59 -13.81
N ASP A 121 -8.69 -33.07 -14.45
CA ASP A 121 -9.69 -33.86 -15.15
C ASP A 121 -9.15 -34.40 -16.50
N GLN A 122 -8.41 -33.59 -17.24
CA GLN A 122 -7.97 -33.92 -18.61
C GLN A 122 -6.52 -34.42 -18.69
N GLN A 123 -5.65 -33.97 -17.78
CA GLN A 123 -4.20 -34.24 -17.76
C GLN A 123 -3.71 -34.59 -16.34
N PRO A 124 -4.22 -35.67 -15.71
CA PRO A 124 -3.99 -35.97 -14.29
C PRO A 124 -2.50 -36.13 -13.94
N LYS A 125 -1.66 -36.57 -14.89
CA LYS A 125 -0.21 -36.66 -14.69
C LYS A 125 0.45 -35.28 -14.53
N LEU A 126 0.03 -34.29 -15.31
CA LEU A 126 0.53 -32.91 -15.20
C LEU A 126 0.03 -32.24 -13.93
N ALA A 127 -1.24 -32.45 -13.56
CA ALA A 127 -1.77 -31.98 -12.28
C ALA A 127 -0.97 -32.57 -11.11
N SER A 128 -0.67 -33.87 -11.14
CA SER A 128 0.16 -34.52 -10.13
C SER A 128 1.58 -33.94 -10.07
N ARG A 129 2.22 -33.66 -11.23
CA ARG A 129 3.53 -32.97 -11.28
C ARG A 129 3.49 -31.62 -10.57
N PHE A 130 2.45 -30.83 -10.78
CA PHE A 130 2.27 -29.56 -10.08
C PHE A 130 2.11 -29.78 -8.57
N GLU A 131 1.22 -30.69 -8.16
CA GLU A 131 0.92 -30.98 -6.76
C GLU A 131 2.15 -31.39 -5.93
N VAL A 132 3.03 -32.21 -6.52
CA VAL A 132 4.21 -32.77 -5.83
C VAL A 132 5.46 -31.90 -5.96
N PHE A 133 5.41 -30.80 -6.70
CA PHE A 133 6.53 -29.87 -6.82
C PHE A 133 6.92 -29.34 -5.43
N ASN A 134 8.22 -29.40 -5.11
CA ASN A 134 8.74 -28.99 -3.79
C ASN A 134 9.19 -27.53 -3.83
N LEU A 135 8.65 -26.69 -2.93
CA LEU A 135 9.12 -25.31 -2.80
C LEU A 135 10.41 -25.24 -2.00
N SER A 136 11.40 -24.51 -2.54
CA SER A 136 12.56 -24.11 -1.76
C SER A 136 12.18 -22.97 -0.81
N VAL A 137 11.93 -23.31 0.46
CA VAL A 137 11.52 -22.36 1.50
C VAL A 137 12.61 -22.24 2.58
N MET A 138 12.90 -21.01 2.98
CA MET A 138 13.81 -20.68 4.07
C MET A 138 12.99 -20.20 5.28
N SER A 139 13.24 -20.81 6.44
CA SER A 139 12.67 -20.44 7.74
C SER A 139 13.58 -19.42 8.44
N VAL A 140 12.99 -18.32 8.87
CA VAL A 140 13.64 -17.26 9.66
C VAL A 140 13.08 -17.32 11.07
N ILE A 141 13.90 -17.82 12.00
CA ILE A 141 13.52 -17.96 13.40
C ILE A 141 14.09 -16.78 14.17
N THR A 142 13.18 -15.94 14.66
CA THR A 142 13.50 -14.83 15.54
C THR A 142 12.28 -14.35 16.31
N ASP A 143 12.53 -13.77 17.48
CA ASP A 143 11.60 -13.04 18.32
C ASP A 143 11.68 -11.51 18.11
N GLU A 144 12.59 -11.08 17.23
CA GLU A 144 12.93 -9.69 16.95
C GLU A 144 12.33 -9.24 15.61
N ASP A 145 11.16 -8.58 15.64
CA ASP A 145 10.44 -8.12 14.44
C ASP A 145 11.31 -7.22 13.52
N ASN A 146 12.24 -6.47 14.09
CA ASN A 146 13.17 -5.63 13.34
C ASN A 146 14.09 -6.42 12.41
N LYS A 147 14.55 -7.59 12.82
CA LYS A 147 15.41 -8.44 11.97
C LYS A 147 14.63 -9.02 10.80
N ILE A 148 13.35 -9.32 11.00
CA ILE A 148 12.42 -9.74 9.93
C ILE A 148 12.25 -8.61 8.91
N ASN A 149 12.01 -7.38 9.39
CA ASN A 149 11.82 -6.21 8.54
C ASN A 149 13.08 -5.86 7.74
N ASP A 150 14.26 -5.89 8.38
CA ASP A 150 15.54 -5.67 7.71
C ASP A 150 15.78 -6.70 6.60
N LEU A 151 15.46 -7.97 6.86
CA LEU A 151 15.58 -9.03 5.86
C LEU A 151 14.59 -8.81 4.70
N PHE A 152 13.35 -8.41 4.99
CA PHE A 152 12.36 -8.04 3.96
C PHE A 152 12.88 -6.95 3.02
N ILE A 153 13.44 -5.87 3.57
CA ILE A 153 14.02 -4.76 2.80
C ILE A 153 15.19 -5.26 1.94
N ARG A 154 16.09 -6.08 2.52
CA ARG A 154 17.25 -6.63 1.82
C ARG A 154 16.87 -7.53 0.65
N LEU A 155 15.88 -8.41 0.83
CA LEU A 155 15.40 -9.33 -0.20
C LEU A 155 14.69 -8.61 -1.35
N ASN A 156 14.07 -7.45 -1.08
CA ASN A 156 13.33 -6.68 -2.08
C ASN A 156 14.17 -5.57 -2.76
N LYS A 157 15.50 -5.54 -2.59
CA LYS A 157 16.36 -4.52 -3.23
C LYS A 157 16.31 -4.53 -4.76
N SER A 158 16.15 -5.70 -5.39
CA SER A 158 16.10 -5.83 -6.86
C SER A 158 14.80 -5.32 -7.49
N ARG A 159 13.70 -5.28 -6.72
CA ARG A 159 12.44 -4.62 -7.10
C ARG A 159 12.08 -3.59 -6.02
N PRO A 160 12.67 -2.38 -6.09
CA PRO A 160 12.73 -1.46 -4.97
C PRO A 160 11.36 -1.19 -4.35
N LEU A 161 11.33 -1.23 -3.02
CA LEU A 161 10.21 -0.77 -2.22
C LEU A 161 10.05 0.75 -2.36
N THR A 162 8.81 1.24 -2.31
CA THR A 162 8.56 2.68 -2.22
C THR A 162 9.02 3.19 -0.85
N GLY A 163 9.28 4.50 -0.72
CA GLY A 163 9.60 5.09 0.59
C GLY A 163 8.55 4.77 1.65
N SER A 164 7.26 4.70 1.27
CA SER A 164 6.20 4.33 2.22
C SER A 164 6.25 2.86 2.64
N GLU A 165 6.58 1.96 1.70
CA GLU A 165 6.78 0.53 2.02
C GLU A 165 7.98 0.33 2.96
N ILE A 166 9.06 1.09 2.77
CA ILE A 166 10.21 1.10 3.67
C ILE A 166 9.80 1.60 5.05
N ARG A 167 9.14 2.77 5.14
CA ARG A 167 8.68 3.36 6.41
C ARG A 167 7.74 2.46 7.18
N SER A 168 6.85 1.74 6.51
CA SER A 168 5.98 0.78 7.17
C SER A 168 6.72 -0.40 7.79
N ALA A 169 7.92 -0.71 7.31
CA ALA A 169 8.80 -1.73 7.87
C ALA A 169 9.77 -1.16 8.92
N MET A 170 9.85 0.16 9.08
CA MET A 170 10.67 0.78 10.12
C MET A 170 10.07 0.55 11.52
N GLN A 171 10.93 0.64 12.53
CA GLN A 171 10.54 0.52 13.94
C GLN A 171 9.96 1.84 14.48
N GLY A 172 9.26 1.74 15.60
CA GLY A 172 8.76 2.88 16.36
C GLY A 172 7.25 3.03 16.35
N LEU A 173 6.75 4.06 17.04
CA LEU A 173 5.33 4.37 17.17
C LEU A 173 4.75 4.95 15.87
N VAL A 174 5.49 5.82 15.19
CA VAL A 174 5.00 6.59 14.03
C VAL A 174 4.51 5.68 12.89
N PRO A 175 5.23 4.63 12.45
CA PRO A 175 4.71 3.71 11.42
C PRO A 175 3.37 3.06 11.80
N LYS A 176 3.17 2.72 13.07
CA LYS A 176 1.92 2.15 13.57
C LYS A 176 0.77 3.17 13.50
N LEU A 177 1.05 4.43 13.86
CA LEU A 177 0.08 5.52 13.75
C LEU A 177 -0.28 5.83 12.30
N ILE A 178 0.71 5.85 11.40
CA ILE A 178 0.50 6.05 9.97
C ILE A 178 -0.44 4.96 9.42
N LYS A 179 -0.17 3.69 9.77
CA LYS A 179 -1.03 2.56 9.37
C LYS A 179 -2.45 2.71 9.94
N ARG A 180 -2.58 3.10 11.20
CA ARG A 180 -3.90 3.32 11.82
C ARG A 180 -4.69 4.42 11.11
N ILE A 181 -4.01 5.51 10.73
CA ILE A 181 -4.62 6.63 10.00
C ILE A 181 -5.00 6.20 8.58
N SER A 182 -4.17 5.40 7.90
CA SER A 182 -4.45 4.94 6.54
C SER A 182 -5.60 3.91 6.46
N GLN A 183 -5.95 3.28 7.58
CA GLN A 183 -7.11 2.40 7.74
C GLN A 183 -8.42 3.17 8.01
N HIS A 184 -8.38 4.50 8.06
CA HIS A 184 -9.60 5.30 8.21
C HIS A 184 -10.52 5.12 6.98
N ALA A 185 -11.84 5.08 7.21
CA ALA A 185 -12.87 4.89 6.16
C ALA A 185 -12.72 5.84 4.96
N PHE A 186 -12.22 7.05 5.21
CA PHE A 186 -11.84 8.02 4.16
C PHE A 186 -10.93 7.41 3.09
N PHE A 187 -9.82 6.76 3.49
CA PHE A 187 -8.87 6.18 2.55
C PHE A 187 -9.44 4.95 1.86
N GLU A 188 -10.23 4.14 2.57
CA GLU A 188 -10.80 2.91 2.06
C GLU A 188 -11.93 3.14 1.05
N THR A 189 -12.77 4.16 1.28
CA THR A 189 -14.03 4.33 0.55
C THR A 189 -14.07 5.57 -0.35
N LYS A 190 -13.33 6.63 -0.02
CA LYS A 190 -13.44 7.93 -0.71
C LYS A 190 -12.34 8.16 -1.74
N THR A 191 -11.14 7.61 -1.52
CA THR A 191 -9.99 7.88 -2.40
C THR A 191 -9.96 6.97 -3.62
N ARG A 192 -9.50 7.48 -4.77
CA ARG A 192 -9.38 6.69 -6.03
C ARG A 192 -7.93 6.32 -6.41
N PHE A 193 -6.95 6.76 -5.63
CA PHE A 193 -5.54 6.48 -5.95
C PHE A 193 -5.15 5.07 -5.50
N SER A 194 -4.20 4.45 -6.21
CA SER A 194 -3.79 3.07 -5.94
C SER A 194 -3.08 2.94 -4.59
N VAL A 195 -3.67 2.13 -3.71
CA VAL A 195 -3.12 1.79 -2.39
C VAL A 195 -2.18 0.56 -2.41
N LYS A 196 -2.01 -0.08 -3.58
CA LYS A 196 -1.19 -1.32 -3.72
C LYS A 196 0.25 -1.17 -3.21
N ARG A 197 0.83 0.02 -3.39
CA ARG A 197 2.20 0.38 -2.99
C ARG A 197 2.23 1.36 -1.80
N LYS A 198 1.22 1.28 -0.92
CA LYS A 198 1.10 2.05 0.33
C LYS A 198 1.04 3.58 0.13
N GLN A 199 0.31 4.04 -0.89
CA GLN A 199 0.15 5.48 -1.15
C GLN A 199 -0.78 6.18 -0.14
N ASP A 200 -1.74 5.44 0.41
CA ASP A 200 -2.59 5.81 1.54
C ASP A 200 -1.75 6.04 2.79
N GLU A 201 -0.84 5.12 3.13
CA GLU A 201 0.11 5.31 4.25
C GLU A 201 1.05 6.49 3.98
N ASN A 202 1.47 6.71 2.73
CA ASN A 202 2.27 7.88 2.38
C ASN A 202 1.49 9.19 2.61
N ALA A 203 0.23 9.25 2.19
CA ALA A 203 -0.63 10.40 2.42
C ALA A 203 -0.86 10.60 3.93
N ALA A 204 -1.23 9.55 4.66
CA ALA A 204 -1.41 9.57 6.11
C ALA A 204 -0.16 10.06 6.85
N GLY A 205 1.03 9.62 6.43
CA GLY A 205 2.31 10.08 6.98
C GLY A 205 2.54 11.57 6.79
N LYS A 206 2.17 12.12 5.63
CA LYS A 206 2.21 13.58 5.41
C LYS A 206 1.24 14.31 6.31
N LEU A 207 0.00 13.82 6.44
CA LEU A 207 -1.01 14.46 7.30
C LEU A 207 -0.54 14.48 8.76
N LEU A 208 -0.03 13.34 9.24
CA LEU A 208 0.49 13.22 10.60
C LEU A 208 1.68 14.15 10.83
N LEU A 209 2.62 14.24 9.89
CA LEU A 209 3.77 15.14 9.97
C LEU A 209 3.34 16.62 10.02
N LEU A 210 2.44 17.03 9.11
CA LEU A 210 1.93 18.41 9.06
C LEU A 210 1.21 18.80 10.35
N GLU A 211 0.41 17.88 10.92
CA GLU A 211 -0.23 18.10 12.22
C GLU A 211 0.77 18.16 13.37
N PHE A 212 1.76 17.26 13.37
CA PHE A 212 2.78 17.22 14.41
C PHE A 212 3.60 18.52 14.46
N ARG A 213 3.93 19.07 13.29
CA ARG A 213 4.62 20.36 13.16
C ARG A 213 3.69 21.57 13.27
N SER A 214 2.38 21.36 13.30
CA SER A 214 1.36 22.41 13.29
C SER A 214 1.51 23.42 12.15
N GLY A 215 2.00 22.97 10.99
CA GLY A 215 2.19 23.82 9.82
C GLY A 215 2.70 23.07 8.60
N PHE A 216 2.78 23.79 7.47
CA PHE A 216 3.42 23.28 6.26
C PHE A 216 4.93 23.18 6.46
N VAL A 217 5.45 21.98 6.24
CA VAL A 217 6.88 21.63 6.24
C VAL A 217 7.20 20.80 5.01
N ASP A 218 8.48 20.56 4.74
CA ASP A 218 8.89 19.61 3.73
C ASP A 218 8.33 18.21 4.05
N THR A 219 7.80 17.55 3.03
CA THR A 219 7.21 16.21 3.10
C THR A 219 7.83 15.27 2.05
N LYS A 220 9.11 15.51 1.72
CA LYS A 220 9.88 14.63 0.82
C LYS A 220 10.16 13.32 1.57
N GLY A 221 10.66 12.32 0.84
CA GLY A 221 10.94 11.00 1.43
C GLY A 221 11.84 11.10 2.66
N ILE A 222 12.91 11.89 2.57
CA ILE A 222 13.87 12.09 3.66
C ILE A 222 13.26 12.72 4.91
N ASP A 223 12.28 13.61 4.76
CA ASP A 223 11.63 14.29 5.89
C ASP A 223 10.66 13.35 6.61
N LEU A 224 9.94 12.53 5.84
CA LEU A 224 9.09 11.48 6.40
C LEU A 224 9.91 10.38 7.08
N ASP A 225 11.07 10.01 6.51
CA ASP A 225 11.99 9.04 7.11
C ASP A 225 12.55 9.60 8.42
N ARG A 226 12.99 10.86 8.43
CA ARG A 226 13.42 11.57 9.65
C ARG A 226 12.32 11.63 10.69
N PHE A 227 11.08 11.91 10.30
CA PHE A 227 9.95 11.94 11.23
C PHE A 227 9.69 10.58 11.89
N VAL A 228 9.81 9.48 11.12
CA VAL A 228 9.73 8.13 11.68
C VAL A 228 10.86 7.86 12.66
N GLU A 229 12.10 8.22 12.30
CA GLU A 229 13.26 8.07 13.17
C GLU A 229 13.15 8.90 14.45
N GLU A 230 12.66 10.14 14.36
CA GLU A 230 12.37 10.99 15.51
C GLU A 230 11.37 10.29 16.44
N GLY A 231 10.26 9.77 15.92
CA GLY A 231 9.31 9.03 16.74
C GLY A 231 9.83 7.73 17.35
N ALA A 232 10.95 7.19 16.84
CA ALA A 232 11.63 6.04 17.42
C ALA A 232 12.68 6.44 18.48
N LYS A 233 13.31 7.62 18.33
CA LYS A 233 14.39 8.13 19.19
C LYS A 233 13.92 9.12 20.27
N SER A 234 12.75 9.73 20.10
CA SER A 234 12.31 10.89 20.90
C SER A 234 11.92 10.51 22.33
N GLU A 235 12.30 11.37 23.28
CA GLU A 235 11.77 11.41 24.65
C GLU A 235 10.37 12.03 24.73
N ALA A 236 9.85 12.60 23.63
CA ALA A 236 8.50 13.17 23.60
C ALA A 236 7.49 12.09 24.03
N PRO A 237 6.56 12.41 24.95
CA PRO A 237 5.62 11.43 25.43
C PRO A 237 4.85 10.79 24.28
N VAL A 238 4.71 9.46 24.30
CA VAL A 238 3.83 8.70 23.39
C VAL A 238 2.45 9.36 23.24
N ALA A 239 1.97 9.98 24.31
CA ALA A 239 0.73 10.74 24.38
C ALA A 239 0.64 11.90 23.37
N ASP A 240 1.74 12.57 23.02
CA ASP A 240 1.72 13.67 22.07
C ASP A 240 1.52 13.18 20.64
N PHE A 241 2.26 12.14 20.23
CA PHE A 241 2.03 11.50 18.93
C PHE A 241 0.61 10.93 18.81
N GLU A 242 0.11 10.30 19.87
CA GLU A 242 -1.27 9.80 19.93
C GLU A 242 -2.30 10.92 19.83
N ARG A 243 -2.11 12.03 20.55
CA ARG A 243 -2.99 13.20 20.48
C ARG A 243 -3.02 13.80 19.08
N VAL A 244 -1.87 13.91 18.43
CA VAL A 244 -1.77 14.39 17.04
C VAL A 244 -2.49 13.44 16.10
N ALA A 245 -2.28 12.13 16.21
CA ALA A 245 -2.97 11.14 15.40
C ALA A 245 -4.50 11.20 15.61
N GLN A 246 -4.99 11.39 16.83
CA GLN A 246 -6.42 11.57 17.11
C GLN A 246 -6.99 12.83 16.45
N ARG A 247 -6.24 13.95 16.45
CA ARG A 247 -6.64 15.16 15.71
C ARG A 247 -6.71 14.89 14.21
N THR A 248 -5.75 14.16 13.66
CA THR A 248 -5.76 13.75 12.26
C THR A 248 -7.01 12.95 11.91
N MET A 249 -7.35 11.95 12.73
CA MET A 249 -8.56 11.15 12.53
C MET A 249 -9.83 12.00 12.56
N LYS A 250 -9.96 12.95 13.50
CA LYS A 250 -11.13 13.85 13.57
C LYS A 250 -11.30 14.72 12.31
N VAL A 251 -10.20 15.17 11.70
CA VAL A 251 -10.27 15.90 10.43
C VAL A 251 -10.66 14.97 9.29
N LEU A 252 -10.17 13.73 9.30
CA LEU A 252 -10.58 12.71 8.33
C LEU A 252 -12.06 12.33 8.48
N ASP A 253 -12.63 12.29 9.68
CA ASP A 253 -14.07 12.10 9.90
C ASP A 253 -14.88 13.21 9.20
N MET A 254 -14.45 14.47 9.34
CA MET A 254 -15.09 15.62 8.69
C MET A 254 -14.97 15.54 7.16
N MET A 255 -13.84 15.08 6.64
CA MET A 255 -13.68 14.85 5.20
C MET A 255 -14.57 13.70 4.71
N ASP A 256 -14.59 12.58 5.43
CA ASP A 256 -15.37 11.39 5.09
C ASP A 256 -16.86 11.68 4.97
N ALA A 257 -17.39 12.53 5.86
CA ALA A 257 -18.78 12.95 5.88
C ALA A 257 -19.21 13.77 4.65
N VAL A 258 -18.26 14.41 3.94
CA VAL A 258 -18.58 15.33 2.84
C VAL A 258 -18.21 14.73 1.48
N PHE A 259 -17.10 13.99 1.36
CA PHE A 259 -16.71 13.35 0.10
C PHE A 259 -17.59 12.14 -0.20
N MET A 260 -17.85 11.89 -1.49
CA MET A 260 -18.60 10.71 -1.95
C MET A 260 -17.68 9.49 -2.05
N ALA A 261 -18.28 8.29 -2.10
CA ALA A 261 -17.54 7.07 -2.35
C ALA A 261 -16.83 7.15 -3.72
N GLU A 262 -15.56 6.76 -3.76
CA GLU A 262 -14.67 6.93 -4.91
C GLU A 262 -14.83 8.36 -5.47
N ASP A 263 -14.44 9.40 -4.73
CA ASP A 263 -14.67 10.78 -5.16
C ASP A 263 -13.72 11.18 -6.32
N PRO A 264 -14.23 11.73 -7.44
CA PRO A 264 -13.38 12.22 -8.54
C PRO A 264 -12.33 13.26 -8.12
N LEU A 265 -12.59 14.02 -7.05
CA LEU A 265 -11.67 15.03 -6.51
C LEU A 265 -10.46 14.38 -5.81
N LEU A 266 -10.55 13.11 -5.43
CA LEU A 266 -9.51 12.36 -4.70
C LEU A 266 -8.76 11.37 -5.60
N LYS A 267 -8.58 11.73 -6.88
CA LYS A 267 -7.87 10.90 -7.88
C LYS A 267 -6.36 10.77 -7.61
N THR A 268 -5.74 11.76 -6.98
CA THR A 268 -4.31 11.76 -6.67
C THR A 268 -4.09 12.03 -5.18
N SER A 269 -3.09 11.35 -4.59
CA SER A 269 -2.73 11.56 -3.18
C SER A 269 -2.10 12.92 -2.92
N SER A 270 -1.57 13.59 -3.95
CA SER A 270 -0.88 14.88 -3.87
C SER A 270 -1.77 16.04 -3.40
N SER A 271 -3.07 16.01 -3.70
CA SER A 271 -4.01 17.08 -3.28
C SER A 271 -4.53 16.89 -1.86
N VAL A 272 -4.46 15.66 -1.31
CA VAL A 272 -5.03 15.30 -0.01
C VAL A 272 -4.49 16.18 1.12
N PRO A 273 -3.18 16.48 1.24
CA PRO A 273 -2.68 17.38 2.28
C PRO A 273 -3.26 18.80 2.25
N LEU A 274 -3.51 19.34 1.05
CA LEU A 274 -4.08 20.69 0.89
C LEU A 274 -5.56 20.70 1.28
N TYR A 275 -6.33 19.70 0.85
CA TYR A 275 -7.74 19.56 1.23
C TYR A 275 -7.87 19.32 2.73
N TYR A 276 -7.04 18.43 3.27
CA TYR A 276 -6.97 18.18 4.70
C TYR A 276 -6.73 19.46 5.50
N TRP A 277 -5.75 20.28 5.10
CA TRP A 277 -5.45 21.52 5.81
C TRP A 277 -6.59 22.55 5.75
N LEU A 278 -7.31 22.59 4.63
CA LEU A 278 -8.53 23.40 4.50
C LEU A 278 -9.61 22.93 5.48
N PHE A 279 -9.88 21.62 5.55
CA PHE A 279 -10.84 21.05 6.49
C PHE A 279 -10.43 21.27 7.94
N ARG A 280 -9.16 21.02 8.27
CA ARG A 280 -8.57 21.29 9.58
C ARG A 280 -8.85 22.73 10.05
N THR A 281 -8.76 23.70 9.15
CA THR A 281 -8.87 25.12 9.47
C THR A 281 -10.32 25.59 9.50
N TYR A 282 -11.15 25.15 8.56
CA TYR A 282 -12.46 25.77 8.32
C TYR A 282 -13.68 24.86 8.51
N ALA A 283 -13.51 23.54 8.67
CA ALA A 283 -14.65 22.63 8.73
C ALA A 283 -15.60 22.96 9.88
N LYS A 284 -15.11 23.42 11.03
CA LYS A 284 -15.95 23.79 12.18
C LYS A 284 -17.09 24.76 11.82
N ASN A 285 -16.84 25.70 10.90
CA ASN A 285 -17.80 26.73 10.51
C ASN A 285 -18.36 26.53 9.09
N HIS A 286 -17.63 25.82 8.21
CA HIS A 286 -17.92 25.80 6.77
C HIS A 286 -17.95 24.39 6.16
N GLN A 287 -17.96 23.31 6.96
CA GLN A 287 -17.86 21.93 6.47
C GLN A 287 -18.77 21.62 5.26
N GLN A 288 -20.02 22.07 5.29
CA GLN A 288 -21.01 21.77 4.26
C GLN A 288 -20.66 22.33 2.87
N CYS A 289 -19.93 23.45 2.80
CA CYS A 289 -19.58 24.08 1.53
C CYS A 289 -18.13 23.79 1.07
N LEU A 290 -17.33 23.08 1.87
CA LEU A 290 -15.93 22.82 1.53
C LEU A 290 -15.78 21.96 0.26
N ARG A 291 -16.56 20.89 0.12
CA ARG A 291 -16.48 20.07 -1.11
C ARG A 291 -16.95 20.82 -2.35
N ASP A 292 -18.04 21.59 -2.24
CA ASP A 292 -18.52 22.45 -3.33
C ASP A 292 -17.45 23.42 -3.80
N PHE A 293 -16.72 24.03 -2.84
CA PHE A 293 -15.59 24.89 -3.15
C PHE A 293 -14.49 24.11 -3.88
N ILE A 294 -14.09 22.95 -3.38
CA ILE A 294 -13.03 22.12 -4.00
C ILE A 294 -13.43 21.77 -5.44
N GLU A 295 -14.68 21.37 -5.67
CA GLU A 295 -15.20 21.06 -6.99
C GLU A 295 -15.18 22.29 -7.92
N TYR A 296 -15.62 23.45 -7.41
CA TYR A 296 -15.57 24.72 -8.13
C TYR A 296 -14.13 25.10 -8.52
N PHE A 297 -13.19 25.00 -7.57
CA PHE A 297 -11.79 25.32 -7.77
C PHE A 297 -11.15 24.40 -8.82
N GLU A 298 -11.40 23.09 -8.75
CA GLU A 298 -10.90 22.12 -9.72
C GLU A 298 -11.47 22.34 -11.12
N LYS A 299 -12.76 22.71 -11.24
CA LYS A 299 -13.38 23.10 -12.51
C LYS A 299 -12.70 24.34 -13.11
N LYS A 300 -12.45 25.38 -12.31
CA LYS A 300 -11.73 26.59 -12.76
C LYS A 300 -10.30 26.28 -13.20
N ARG A 301 -9.58 25.46 -12.41
CA ARG A 301 -8.23 25.01 -12.72
C ARG A 301 -8.16 24.22 -14.02
N SER A 302 -9.11 23.30 -14.23
CA SER A 302 -9.24 22.55 -15.48
C SER A 302 -9.52 23.45 -16.68
N GLY A 303 -10.42 24.43 -16.53
CA GLY A 303 -10.71 25.43 -17.57
C GLY A 303 -9.51 26.31 -17.93
N ASN A 304 -8.72 26.71 -16.93
CA ASN A 304 -7.49 27.50 -17.15
C ASN A 304 -6.48 26.75 -18.04
N ARG A 305 -6.27 25.45 -17.78
CA ARG A 305 -5.38 24.61 -18.60
C ARG A 305 -5.85 24.45 -20.05
N LYS A 306 -7.16 24.54 -20.28
CA LYS A 306 -7.77 24.47 -21.61
C LYS A 306 -7.82 25.82 -22.33
N GLY A 307 -7.32 26.89 -21.71
CA GLY A 307 -7.26 28.23 -22.31
C GLY A 307 -8.60 28.98 -22.32
N SER A 308 -9.60 28.55 -21.55
CA SER A 308 -10.94 29.17 -21.58
C SER A 308 -10.97 30.60 -21.02
N ALA A 309 -10.10 30.91 -20.05
CA ALA A 309 -9.82 32.23 -19.52
C ALA A 309 -8.54 32.14 -18.69
N TYR A 310 -7.45 32.80 -19.11
CA TYR A 310 -6.17 32.66 -18.43
C TYR A 310 -6.18 33.35 -17.06
N ASP A 311 -5.92 32.55 -16.03
CA ASP A 311 -5.73 32.99 -14.66
C ASP A 311 -4.30 32.64 -14.23
N ARG A 312 -3.49 33.68 -14.00
CA ARG A 312 -2.08 33.55 -13.63
C ARG A 312 -1.92 32.81 -12.30
N GLU A 313 -2.80 33.04 -11.32
CA GLU A 313 -2.69 32.39 -10.01
C GLU A 313 -3.00 30.90 -10.11
N LEU A 314 -3.97 30.50 -10.95
CA LEU A 314 -4.25 29.09 -11.18
C LEU A 314 -3.10 28.39 -11.93
N ALA A 315 -2.41 29.09 -12.84
CA ALA A 315 -1.21 28.57 -13.49
C ALA A 315 -0.05 28.43 -12.49
N ASP A 316 0.14 29.42 -11.61
CA ASP A 316 1.11 29.40 -10.52
C ASP A 316 0.85 28.26 -9.52
N TYR A 317 -0.42 28.01 -9.19
CA TYR A 317 -0.85 26.88 -8.36
C TYR A 317 -0.48 25.55 -9.03
N ASP A 318 -0.77 25.39 -10.32
CA ASP A 318 -0.47 24.16 -11.05
C ASP A 318 1.03 23.89 -11.18
N MET A 319 1.84 24.93 -11.32
CA MET A 319 3.30 24.81 -11.30
C MET A 319 3.81 24.39 -9.92
N ALA A 320 3.32 25.01 -8.85
CA ALA A 320 3.69 24.66 -7.48
C ALA A 320 3.23 23.24 -7.10
N LEU A 321 2.06 22.80 -7.55
CA LEU A 321 1.51 21.48 -7.23
C LEU A 321 2.40 20.33 -7.73
N ARG A 322 3.20 20.55 -8.79
CA ARG A 322 4.19 19.56 -9.28
C ARG A 322 5.28 19.25 -8.24
N HIS A 323 5.49 20.16 -7.30
CA HIS A 323 6.50 20.10 -6.25
C HIS A 323 5.87 20.11 -4.85
N VAL A 324 4.62 19.65 -4.69
CA VAL A 324 3.84 19.68 -3.41
C VAL A 324 4.39 18.80 -2.28
N ASN A 325 5.66 18.40 -2.35
CA ASN A 325 6.41 17.84 -1.24
C ASN A 325 7.36 18.87 -0.61
N ASP A 326 7.56 20.02 -1.25
CA ASP A 326 8.37 21.12 -0.77
C ASP A 326 7.53 22.10 0.06
N GLN A 327 8.06 22.57 1.20
CA GLN A 327 7.36 23.51 2.07
C GLN A 327 6.90 24.76 1.31
N GLY A 328 7.78 25.37 0.51
CA GLY A 328 7.45 26.60 -0.21
C GLY A 328 6.34 26.39 -1.24
N SER A 329 6.36 25.23 -1.91
CA SER A 329 5.31 24.85 -2.87
C SER A 329 3.97 24.56 -2.19
N LEU A 330 3.98 23.86 -1.04
CA LEU A 330 2.79 23.62 -0.22
C LEU A 330 2.15 24.92 0.24
N VAL A 331 2.96 25.84 0.78
CA VAL A 331 2.50 27.16 1.23
C VAL A 331 1.93 27.93 0.04
N LYS A 332 2.64 28.02 -1.09
CA LYS A 332 2.15 28.74 -2.28
C LYS A 332 0.82 28.18 -2.78
N CYS A 333 0.71 26.84 -2.89
CA CYS A 333 -0.54 26.19 -3.27
C CYS A 333 -1.67 26.55 -2.29
N TYR A 334 -1.42 26.41 -0.98
CA TYR A 334 -2.46 26.63 0.02
C TYR A 334 -2.89 28.10 0.09
N THR A 335 -1.97 29.06 -0.01
CA THR A 335 -2.31 30.50 -0.01
C THR A 335 -3.26 30.84 -1.17
N ILE A 336 -2.98 30.35 -2.38
CA ILE A 336 -3.87 30.57 -3.53
C ILE A 336 -5.20 29.87 -3.29
N PHE A 337 -5.17 28.63 -2.82
CA PHE A 337 -6.37 27.83 -2.56
C PHE A 337 -7.29 28.48 -1.53
N GLU A 338 -6.75 28.92 -0.40
CA GLU A 338 -7.46 29.60 0.67
C GLU A 338 -8.01 30.96 0.22
N LYS A 339 -7.24 31.74 -0.53
CA LYS A 339 -7.73 32.98 -1.14
C LYS A 339 -8.97 32.73 -2.00
N ARG A 340 -8.94 31.69 -2.85
CA ARG A 340 -10.09 31.31 -3.68
C ARG A 340 -11.27 30.79 -2.87
N PHE A 341 -11.03 30.18 -1.72
CA PHE A 341 -12.09 29.78 -0.80
C PHE A 341 -12.84 31.00 -0.26
N PHE A 342 -12.14 32.05 0.19
CA PHE A 342 -12.79 33.28 0.65
C PHE A 342 -13.49 34.07 -0.47
N GLU A 343 -12.98 34.02 -1.70
CA GLU A 343 -13.70 34.55 -2.88
C GLU A 343 -15.01 33.78 -3.12
N PHE A 344 -14.97 32.45 -2.99
CA PHE A 344 -16.13 31.59 -3.14
C PHE A 344 -17.20 31.84 -2.08
N LEU A 345 -16.82 32.01 -0.81
CA LEU A 345 -17.74 32.36 0.28
C LEU A 345 -18.45 33.69 0.03
N ARG A 346 -17.67 34.74 -0.31
CA ARG A 346 -18.21 36.08 -0.66
C ARG A 346 -19.18 36.02 -1.84
N GLY A 347 -18.89 35.21 -2.86
CA GLY A 347 -19.76 35.03 -4.01
C GLY A 347 -21.08 34.31 -3.71
N ARG A 348 -21.19 33.63 -2.56
CA ARG A 348 -22.40 32.90 -2.13
C ARG A 348 -23.15 33.58 -0.97
N ASN A 349 -22.65 34.72 -0.44
CA ASN A 349 -23.15 35.35 0.80
C ASN A 349 -23.17 34.39 2.01
N ILE A 350 -22.14 33.54 2.15
CA ILE A 350 -22.00 32.55 3.24
C ILE A 350 -20.82 32.92 4.15
#